data_AF-A0A1F5XX16-F1
#
_entry.id   AF-A0A1F5XX16-F1
#
_cell.length_a   1.000
_cell.length_b   1.000
_cell.length_c   1.000
_cell.angle_alpha   90.00
_cell.angle_beta   90.00
_cell.angle_gamma   90.00
#
_symmetry.space_group_name_H-M   'P 1'
#
loop_
_entity.id
_entity.type
_entity.pdbx_description
1 polymer ?
#
loop_
_entity_poly.entity_id
_entity_poly.type
_entity_poly.pdbx_seq_one_letter_code
_entity_poly.pdbx_strand_id
1 'polypeptide(L)'
;MFYVYILKSKKDGLCYIGSTNDLKNRFKEHNNGSVFSTKARRPFELIYYEAYKSDHDARKREKNLKLRSKAFAQLKQRIYESLQ
;
A
#
# COMPACT_ATOMS: atom_id res chain seq x y z
N MET A 1 12.98 -6.77 7.98
CA MET A 1 11.52 -6.94 7.88
C MET A 1 11.07 -6.29 6.59
N PHE A 2 10.10 -6.86 5.90
CA PHE A 2 9.53 -6.35 4.66
C PHE A 2 8.05 -6.05 4.87
N TYR A 3 7.53 -5.05 4.18
CA TYR A 3 6.18 -4.58 4.37
C TYR A 3 5.47 -4.51 3.02
N VAL A 4 4.24 -5.02 2.97
CA VAL A 4 3.29 -4.70 1.91
C VAL A 4 2.33 -3.68 2.46
N TYR A 5 2.08 -2.60 1.73
CA TYR A 5 1.28 -1.48 2.23
C TYR A 5 0.25 -1.03 1.20
N ILE A 6 -0.81 -0.41 1.71
CA ILE A 6 -1.83 0.25 0.93
C ILE A 6 -1.92 1.71 1.36
N LEU A 7 -1.69 2.60 0.40
CA LEU A 7 -1.93 4.03 0.56
C LEU A 7 -3.25 4.40 -0.10
N LYS A 8 -4.01 5.28 0.53
CA LYS A 8 -5.19 5.92 -0.07
C LYS A 8 -4.85 7.37 -0.37
N SER A 9 -5.02 7.79 -1.62
CA SER A 9 -4.93 9.21 -1.96
C SER A 9 -6.12 9.95 -1.37
N LYS A 10 -5.88 11.07 -0.69
CA LYS A 10 -6.94 11.99 -0.29
C LYS A 10 -7.43 12.86 -1.45
N LYS A 11 -6.68 12.92 -2.55
CA LYS A 11 -7.00 13.72 -3.73
C LYS A 11 -7.98 13.00 -4.67
N ASP A 12 -7.70 11.74 -5.00
CA ASP A 12 -8.52 10.96 -5.94
C ASP A 12 -9.29 9.80 -5.28
N GLY A 13 -9.07 9.54 -3.99
CA GLY A 13 -9.72 8.45 -3.26
C GLY A 13 -9.25 7.04 -3.65
N LEU A 14 -8.38 6.92 -4.66
CA LEU A 14 -7.90 5.65 -5.17
C LEU A 14 -6.73 5.13 -4.33
N CYS A 15 -6.59 3.80 -4.32
CA CYS A 15 -5.53 3.13 -3.59
C CYS A 15 -4.23 3.03 -4.41
N TYR A 16 -3.11 2.85 -3.70
CA TYR A 16 -1.82 2.46 -4.24
C TYR A 16 -1.28 1.31 -3.39
N ILE A 17 -0.76 0.27 -4.03
CA ILE A 17 -0.23 -0.91 -3.38
C ILE A 17 1.27 -0.99 -3.69
N GLY A 18 2.09 -1.20 -2.67
CA GLY A 18 3.52 -1.34 -2.83
C GLY A 18 4.14 -2.22 -1.75
N SER A 19 5.43 -2.50 -1.90
CA SER A 19 6.25 -3.12 -0.86
C SER A 19 7.54 -2.35 -0.60
N THR A 20 8.12 -2.52 0.59
CA THR A 20 9.36 -1.86 1.03
C THR A 20 9.94 -2.57 2.26
N ASN A 21 11.24 -2.42 2.53
CA ASN A 21 11.87 -2.80 3.79
C ASN A 21 11.83 -1.68 4.85
N ASP A 22 11.51 -0.44 4.44
CA ASP A 22 11.31 0.70 5.33
C ASP A 22 9.98 1.41 5.00
N LEU A 23 8.94 1.09 5.76
CA LEU A 23 7.60 1.63 5.57
C LEU A 23 7.51 3.12 5.91
N LYS A 24 8.23 3.56 6.96
CA LYS A 24 8.17 4.93 7.46
C LYS A 24 8.81 5.88 6.48
N ASN A 25 10.00 5.54 5.97
CA ASN A 25 10.68 6.34 4.96
C ASN A 25 9.90 6.34 3.64
N ARG A 26 9.43 5.18 3.17
CA ARG A 26 8.64 5.10 1.92
C ARG A 26 7.37 5.93 1.97
N PHE A 27 6.66 5.95 3.10
CA PHE A 27 5.48 6.79 3.27
C PHE A 27 5.82 8.30 3.14
N LYS A 28 6.95 8.73 3.71
CA LYS A 28 7.44 10.11 3.55
C LYS A 28 7.79 10.40 2.09
N GLU A 29 8.49 9.51 1.39
CA GLU A 29 8.85 9.67 -0.03
C GLU A 29 7.60 9.88 -0.91
N HIS A 30 6.54 9.09 -0.69
CA HIS A 30 5.28 9.23 -1.42
C HIS A 30 4.63 10.59 -1.18
N ASN A 31 4.61 11.09 0.07
CA ASN A 31 4.01 12.38 0.42
C ASN A 31 4.90 13.58 0.06
N ASN A 32 6.22 13.41 0.02
CA ASN A 32 7.16 14.43 -0.46
C ASN A 32 7.19 14.55 -1.99
N GLY A 33 6.58 13.59 -2.70
CA GLY A 33 6.50 13.61 -4.16
C GLY A 33 7.73 13.06 -4.87
N SER A 34 8.60 12.38 -4.12
CA SER A 34 9.82 11.75 -4.62
C SER A 34 9.55 10.51 -5.46
N VAL A 35 8.33 9.96 -5.40
CA VAL A 35 7.91 8.77 -6.18
C VAL A 35 7.13 9.19 -7.41
N PHE A 36 7.70 8.98 -8.60
CA PHE A 36 7.14 9.41 -9.89
C PHE A 36 5.69 8.95 -10.12
N SER A 37 5.38 7.69 -9.82
CA SER A 37 4.06 7.09 -10.07
C SER A 37 2.95 7.62 -9.16
N THR A 38 3.28 8.26 -8.04
CA THR A 38 2.30 8.74 -7.07
C THR A 38 2.37 10.25 -6.82
N LYS A 39 3.42 10.95 -7.27
CA LYS A 39 3.65 12.37 -6.96
C LYS A 39 2.46 13.29 -7.30
N ALA A 40 1.70 12.98 -8.36
CA ALA A 40 0.55 13.77 -8.81
C ALA A 40 -0.73 13.51 -8.00
N ARG A 41 -0.74 12.45 -7.20
CA ARG A 41 -1.91 11.91 -6.47
C ARG A 41 -1.85 12.17 -4.96
N ARG A 42 -0.85 12.91 -4.49
CA ARG A 42 -0.71 13.31 -3.09
C ARG A 42 -1.88 14.21 -2.64
N PRO A 43 -2.14 14.33 -1.33
CA PRO A 43 -1.48 13.63 -0.22
C PRO A 43 -2.04 12.21 -0.03
N PHE A 44 -1.27 11.35 0.63
CA PHE A 44 -1.60 9.96 0.91
C PHE A 44 -1.74 9.68 2.39
N GLU A 45 -2.67 8.79 2.70
CA GLU A 45 -2.86 8.17 4.01
C GLU A 45 -2.48 6.70 3.95
N LEU A 46 -1.73 6.22 4.95
CA LEU A 46 -1.44 4.80 5.11
C LEU A 46 -2.64 4.14 5.79
N ILE A 47 -3.42 3.36 5.03
CA ILE A 47 -4.64 2.72 5.54
C ILE A 47 -4.43 1.28 5.99
N TYR A 48 -3.33 0.65 5.57
CA TYR A 48 -3.03 -0.73 5.90
C TYR A 48 -1.57 -1.10 5.60
N TYR A 49 -1.01 -2.02 6.40
CA TYR A 49 0.23 -2.72 6.08
C TYR A 49 0.28 -4.13 6.67
N GLU A 50 1.07 -5.01 6.05
CA GLU A 50 1.39 -6.35 6.52
C GLU A 50 2.91 -6.49 6.63
N ALA A 51 3.42 -7.18 7.64
CA ALA A 51 4.86 -7.41 7.84
C ALA A 51 5.24 -8.85 7.49
N TYR A 52 6.39 -9.01 6.83
CA TYR A 52 6.94 -10.26 6.34
C TYR A 52 8.43 -10.36 6.71
N LYS A 53 8.86 -11.56 7.14
CA LYS A 53 10.29 -11.83 7.34
C LYS A 53 11.05 -11.92 6.01
N SER A 54 10.40 -12.48 4.98
CA SER A 54 10.96 -12.72 3.65
C SER A 54 10.54 -11.65 2.64
N ASP A 55 11.49 -11.10 1.88
CA ASP A 55 11.23 -10.20 0.76
C ASP A 55 10.42 -10.89 -0.34
N HIS A 56 10.73 -12.16 -0.60
CA HIS A 56 10.05 -12.96 -1.61
C HIS A 56 8.54 -13.06 -1.31
N ASP A 57 8.19 -13.34 -0.05
CA ASP A 57 6.78 -13.48 0.35
C ASP A 57 6.05 -12.14 0.27
N ALA A 58 6.70 -11.05 0.69
CA ALA A 58 6.15 -9.70 0.57
C ALA A 58 5.87 -9.34 -0.91
N ARG A 59 6.82 -9.60 -1.82
CA ARG A 59 6.64 -9.33 -3.26
C ARG A 59 5.58 -10.24 -3.89
N LYS A 60 5.53 -11.52 -3.49
CA LYS A 60 4.49 -12.46 -3.93
C LYS A 60 3.11 -11.99 -3.49
N ARG A 61 2.98 -11.49 -2.26
CA ARG A 61 1.76 -10.90 -1.72
C ARG A 61 1.36 -9.62 -2.47
N GLU A 62 2.31 -8.70 -2.69
CA GLU A 62 2.07 -7.47 -3.46
C GLU A 62 1.57 -7.78 -4.87
N LYS A 63 2.22 -8.72 -5.57
CA LYS A 63 1.81 -9.16 -6.91
C LYS A 63 0.41 -9.78 -6.90
N ASN A 64 0.10 -10.59 -5.89
CA ASN A 64 -1.25 -11.15 -5.71
C ASN A 64 -2.30 -10.05 -5.57
N LEU A 65 -2.06 -9.06 -4.70
CA LEU A 65 -2.97 -7.92 -4.52
C LEU A 65 -3.14 -7.06 -5.78
N LYS A 66 -2.08 -6.86 -6.57
CA LYS A 66 -2.14 -6.06 -7.80
C LYS A 66 -2.87 -6.77 -8.94
N LEU A 67 -2.71 -8.09 -9.07
CA LEU A 67 -3.21 -8.83 -10.23
C LEU A 67 -4.56 -9.52 -9.99
N ARG A 68 -4.87 -9.89 -8.75
CA ARG A 68 -6.08 -10.67 -8.43
C ARG A 68 -7.12 -9.78 -7.79
N SER A 69 -8.11 -9.35 -8.58
CA SER A 69 -9.20 -8.46 -8.13
C SER A 69 -9.91 -9.00 -6.89
N LYS A 70 -10.14 -10.31 -6.80
CA LYS A 70 -10.77 -10.94 -5.62
C LYS A 70 -9.94 -10.77 -4.34
N ALA A 71 -8.62 -10.92 -4.44
CA ALA A 71 -7.74 -10.80 -3.27
C ALA A 71 -7.71 -9.36 -2.74
N PHE A 72 -7.67 -8.37 -3.64
CA PHE A 72 -7.74 -6.97 -3.23
C PHE A 72 -9.12 -6.59 -2.69
N ALA A 73 -10.20 -7.06 -3.31
CA ALA A 73 -11.56 -6.79 -2.85
C ALA A 73 -11.80 -7.31 -1.43
N GLN A 74 -11.40 -8.55 -1.13
CA GLN A 74 -11.50 -9.12 0.21
C GLN A 74 -10.70 -8.32 1.24
N LEU A 75 -9.46 -7.94 0.91
CA LEU A 75 -8.65 -7.14 1.82
C LEU A 75 -9.26 -5.74 2.04
N LYS A 76 -9.76 -5.11 0.98
CA LYS A 76 -10.39 -3.79 1.05
C LYS A 76 -11.63 -3.80 1.95
N GLN A 77 -12.44 -4.85 1.85
CA GLN A 77 -13.61 -5.05 2.72
C GLN A 77 -13.18 -5.11 4.19
N ARG A 78 -12.20 -5.97 4.51
CA ARG A 78 -11.65 -6.08 5.87
C ARG A 78 -11.11 -4.74 6.41
N ILE A 79 -10.40 -3.97 5.58
CA ILE A 79 -9.88 -2.65 5.98
C ILE A 79 -11.03 -1.70 6.32
N TYR A 80 -12.07 -1.66 5.48
CA TYR A 80 -13.23 -0.81 5.70
C TYR A 80 -13.95 -1.16 7.01
N GLU A 81 -14.17 -2.46 7.26
CA GLU A 81 -14.79 -2.95 8.50
C GLU A 81 -13.95 -2.62 9.74
N SER A 82 -12.63 -2.62 9.65
CA SER A 82 -11.74 -2.31 10.78
C SER A 82 -11.61 -0.82 11.13
N LEU A 83 -12.09 0.06 10.26
CA LEU A 83 -12.04 1.52 10.44
C LEU A 83 -13.39 2.11 10.89
N GLN A 84 -14.43 1.29 10.99
CA GLN A 84 -15.70 1.63 11.64
C GLN A 84 -15.62 1.32 13.13
#